data_AF-A0A4S2UJ95-F1
#
_entry.id   AF-A0A4S2UJ95-F1
#
_cell.length_a   1.000
_cell.length_b   1.000
_cell.length_c   1.000
_cell.angle_alpha   90.00
_cell.angle_beta   90.00
_cell.angle_gamma   90.00
#
_symmetry.space_group_name_H-M   'P 1'
#
loop_
_entity.id
_entity.type
_entity.pdbx_description
1 polymer ?
#
loop_
_entity_poly.entity_id
_entity_poly.type
_entity_poly.pdbx_seq_one_letter_code
_entity_poly.pdbx_strand_id
1 'polypeptide(L)'
;MPLENHAEFKLSITKALGDQLATALEGLTPARLTMSNIRALRPLPGVYQLYKAGDLVYVGKADRSLPQRVEKHFRKISGRTNIDITEMAFTCLYVDEDFGAVAPERLLINQHRGQGQVPWNYNGFGNNDPGKRRDTTEVDDDHFDHHYPIDLDFKITELPVQSMPLDAEVSLSTLLQATKTKLPYVFRYQASNEFDDITVEPPAHETTADELLRTIAARLPNQWQITSLPGYLIMYPKTEDYPSARRYYRNTGVVDVHAP
;
A
#
# COMPACT_ATOMS: atom_id res chain seq x y z
N MET A 1 26.62 -52.76 -15.06
CA MET A 1 26.31 -51.35 -15.31
C MET A 1 24.92 -51.31 -15.91
N PRO A 2 23.90 -50.73 -15.26
CA PRO A 2 22.61 -50.60 -15.91
C PRO A 2 22.76 -49.59 -17.04
N LEU A 3 22.55 -50.04 -18.28
CA LEU A 3 22.24 -49.17 -19.40
C LEU A 3 20.76 -48.81 -19.25
N GLU A 4 20.48 -47.56 -18.90
CA GLU A 4 19.12 -47.04 -18.90
C GLU A 4 18.66 -46.89 -20.36
N ASN A 5 17.84 -47.83 -20.83
CA ASN A 5 17.38 -47.92 -22.24
C ASN A 5 16.13 -47.06 -22.53
N HIS A 6 15.75 -46.18 -21.61
CA HIS A 6 14.56 -45.35 -21.72
C HIS A 6 14.83 -43.97 -21.12
N ALA A 7 14.19 -42.95 -21.68
CA ALA A 7 14.19 -41.60 -21.15
C ALA A 7 12.76 -41.03 -21.27
N GLU A 8 12.38 -40.18 -20.33
CA GLU A 8 11.09 -39.50 -20.34
C GLU A 8 11.29 -38.08 -20.89
N PHE A 9 10.58 -37.76 -21.98
CA PHE A 9 10.52 -36.39 -22.50
C PHE A 9 9.32 -35.66 -21.91
N LYS A 10 9.54 -34.50 -21.27
CA LYS A 10 8.47 -33.61 -20.78
C LYS A 10 8.57 -32.25 -21.42
N LEU A 11 7.58 -31.89 -22.24
CA LEU A 11 7.37 -30.52 -22.69
C LEU A 11 6.73 -29.71 -21.56
N SER A 12 7.42 -28.71 -21.04
CA SER A 12 6.87 -27.78 -20.05
C SER A 12 6.68 -26.40 -20.68
N ILE A 13 5.46 -26.15 -21.16
CA ILE A 13 5.06 -24.85 -21.72
C ILE A 13 5.21 -23.75 -20.67
N THR A 14 4.86 -24.04 -19.41
CA THR A 14 4.97 -23.09 -18.30
C THR A 14 6.41 -22.71 -17.99
N LYS A 15 7.35 -23.67 -18.02
CA LYS A 15 8.78 -23.36 -17.84
C LYS A 15 9.30 -22.50 -18.98
N ALA A 16 9.05 -22.90 -20.23
CA ALA A 16 9.49 -22.15 -21.40
C ALA A 16 8.94 -20.72 -21.42
N LEU A 17 7.69 -20.53 -21.00
CA LEU A 17 7.10 -19.20 -20.85
C LEU A 17 7.77 -18.40 -19.73
N GLY A 18 8.01 -19.00 -18.56
CA GLY A 18 8.72 -18.36 -17.45
C GLY A 18 10.10 -17.85 -17.88
N ASP A 19 10.87 -18.71 -18.55
CA ASP A 19 12.21 -18.38 -19.07
C ASP A 19 12.16 -17.21 -20.07
N GLN A 20 11.17 -17.20 -20.97
CA GLN A 20 10.97 -16.09 -21.92
C GLN A 20 10.59 -14.77 -21.23
N LEU A 21 9.70 -14.82 -20.23
CA LEU A 21 9.31 -13.64 -19.46
C LEU A 21 10.50 -13.06 -18.70
N ALA A 22 11.29 -13.91 -18.05
CA ALA A 22 12.49 -13.48 -17.33
C ALA A 22 13.52 -12.87 -18.28
N THR A 23 13.81 -13.52 -19.41
CA THR A 23 14.74 -12.99 -20.42
C THR A 23 14.26 -11.63 -20.95
N ALA A 24 12.96 -11.47 -21.22
CA ALA A 24 12.39 -10.21 -21.67
C ALA A 24 12.51 -9.11 -20.62
N LEU A 25 12.32 -9.44 -19.34
CA LEU A 25 12.46 -8.51 -18.21
C LEU A 25 13.93 -8.11 -17.95
N GLU A 26 14.87 -9.05 -18.06
CA GLU A 26 16.32 -8.79 -17.92
C GLU A 26 16.83 -7.79 -18.97
N GLY A 27 16.21 -7.76 -20.16
CA GLY A 27 16.52 -6.79 -21.21
C GLY A 27 16.00 -5.37 -20.95
N LEU A 28 15.21 -5.15 -19.90
CA LEU A 28 14.64 -3.83 -19.59
C LEU A 28 15.55 -3.03 -18.65
N THR A 29 15.57 -1.72 -18.85
CA THR A 29 16.21 -0.78 -17.91
C THR A 29 15.17 -0.31 -16.88
N PRO A 30 15.40 -0.49 -15.57
CA PRO A 30 14.49 0.01 -14.54
C PRO A 30 14.30 1.53 -14.62
N ALA A 31 13.04 1.97 -14.64
CA ALA A 31 12.67 3.38 -14.56
C ALA A 31 12.37 3.75 -13.11
N ARG A 32 12.70 4.99 -12.70
CA ARG A 32 12.34 5.49 -11.36
C ARG A 32 10.83 5.39 -11.11
N LEU A 33 10.42 5.01 -9.90
CA LEU A 33 9.02 4.88 -9.51
C LEU A 33 8.40 6.27 -9.27
N THR A 34 8.13 7.00 -10.35
CA THR A 34 7.51 8.32 -10.32
C THR A 34 6.17 8.32 -11.04
N MET A 35 5.27 9.22 -10.64
CA MET A 35 3.97 9.37 -11.31
C MET A 35 4.12 9.69 -12.81
N SER A 36 5.16 10.43 -13.22
CA SER A 36 5.43 10.72 -14.63
C SER A 36 5.76 9.45 -15.42
N ASN A 37 6.64 8.59 -14.89
CA ASN A 37 6.99 7.33 -15.53
C ASN A 37 5.81 6.35 -15.54
N ILE A 38 5.00 6.32 -14.47
CA ILE A 38 3.80 5.47 -14.39
C ILE A 38 2.76 5.90 -15.43
N ARG A 39 2.50 7.20 -15.58
CA ARG A 39 1.53 7.73 -16.55
C ARG A 39 1.96 7.56 -18.01
N ALA A 40 3.25 7.34 -18.27
CA ALA A 40 3.76 7.02 -19.60
C ALA A 40 3.44 5.58 -20.03
N LEU A 41 3.04 4.69 -19.10
CA LEU A 41 2.64 3.32 -19.43
C LEU A 41 1.30 3.30 -20.15
N ARG A 42 1.18 2.39 -21.13
CA ARG A 42 -0.12 2.02 -21.71
C ARG A 42 -1.01 1.33 -20.66
N PRO A 43 -2.32 1.63 -20.61
CA PRO A 43 -3.27 1.03 -19.67
C PRO A 43 -3.68 -0.39 -20.10
N LEU A 44 -2.72 -1.29 -20.18
CA LEU A 44 -2.89 -2.68 -20.60
C LEU A 44 -2.46 -3.65 -19.48
N PRO A 45 -2.92 -4.91 -19.53
CA PRO A 45 -2.46 -5.97 -18.64
C PRO A 45 -0.95 -6.24 -18.78
N GLY A 46 -0.37 -6.84 -17.74
CA GLY A 46 1.07 -7.08 -17.71
C GLY A 46 1.60 -7.66 -16.40
N VAL A 47 2.90 -7.90 -16.40
CA VAL A 47 3.70 -8.13 -15.18
C VAL A 47 4.65 -6.97 -14.95
N TYR A 48 5.05 -6.76 -13.69
CA TYR A 48 5.98 -5.72 -13.31
C TYR A 48 6.89 -6.21 -12.18
N GLN A 49 8.04 -5.56 -12.08
CA GLN A 49 9.00 -5.76 -11.00
C GLN A 49 9.21 -4.43 -10.27
N LEU A 50 9.38 -4.49 -8.95
CA LEU A 50 9.81 -3.35 -8.15
C LEU A 50 11.21 -3.60 -7.60
N TYR A 51 12.01 -2.56 -7.61
CA TYR A 51 13.38 -2.57 -7.13
C TYR A 51 13.54 -1.52 -6.04
N LYS A 52 14.25 -1.86 -4.97
CA LYS A 52 14.69 -0.91 -3.93
C LYS A 52 16.21 -0.83 -3.98
N ALA A 53 16.75 0.36 -4.22
CA ALA A 53 18.19 0.59 -4.34
C ALA A 53 18.91 -0.35 -5.34
N GLY A 54 18.19 -0.79 -6.39
CA GLY A 54 18.70 -1.72 -7.41
C GLY A 54 18.34 -3.20 -7.18
N ASP A 55 17.96 -3.58 -5.96
CA ASP A 55 17.62 -4.97 -5.63
C ASP A 55 16.17 -5.28 -5.96
N LEU A 56 15.92 -6.42 -6.62
CA LEU A 56 14.58 -6.90 -6.92
C LEU A 56 13.85 -7.31 -5.63
N VAL A 57 12.85 -6.51 -5.23
CA VAL A 57 12.11 -6.73 -3.98
C VAL A 57 10.72 -7.33 -4.18
N TYR A 58 10.09 -7.10 -5.34
CA TYR A 58 8.73 -7.57 -5.61
C TYR A 58 8.50 -7.84 -7.10
N VAL A 59 7.72 -8.87 -7.39
CA VAL A 59 7.15 -9.14 -8.72
C VAL A 59 5.64 -9.16 -8.59
N GLY A 60 4.91 -8.53 -9.49
CA GLY A 60 3.46 -8.55 -9.48
C GLY A 60 2.85 -8.61 -10.86
N LYS A 61 1.54 -8.86 -10.91
CA LYS A 61 0.73 -8.75 -12.13
C LYS A 61 -0.35 -7.68 -12.05
N ALA A 62 -0.79 -7.24 -13.22
CA ALA A 62 -1.96 -6.40 -13.40
C ALA A 62 -2.86 -7.02 -14.46
N ASP A 63 -4.08 -7.40 -14.08
CA ASP A 63 -5.03 -8.08 -14.99
C ASP A 63 -5.70 -7.14 -15.98
N ARG A 64 -5.71 -5.84 -15.70
CA ARG A 64 -6.41 -4.84 -16.53
C ARG A 64 -5.51 -3.68 -16.92
N SER A 65 -4.74 -3.15 -15.97
CA SER A 65 -3.97 -1.93 -16.17
C SER A 65 -2.74 -1.89 -15.28
N LEU A 66 -1.57 -2.03 -15.92
CA LEU A 66 -0.27 -1.79 -15.30
C LEU A 66 -0.19 -0.43 -14.60
N PRO A 67 -0.50 0.72 -15.24
CA PRO A 67 -0.38 2.00 -14.56
C PRO A 67 -1.25 2.08 -13.30
N GLN A 68 -2.47 1.55 -13.33
CA GLN A 68 -3.34 1.54 -12.15
C GLN A 68 -2.75 0.70 -10.99
N ARG A 69 -2.16 -0.47 -11.29
CA ARG A 69 -1.59 -1.34 -10.26
C ARG A 69 -0.28 -0.78 -9.71
N VAL A 70 0.60 -0.27 -10.57
CA VAL A 70 1.88 0.33 -10.16
C VAL A 70 1.64 1.63 -9.38
N GLU A 71 0.65 2.44 -9.76
CA GLU A 71 0.25 3.64 -9.01
C GLU A 71 -0.17 3.30 -7.57
N LYS A 72 -0.90 2.20 -7.35
CA LYS A 72 -1.27 1.76 -5.99
C LYS A 72 -0.04 1.47 -5.14
N HIS A 73 0.99 0.87 -5.72
CA HIS A 73 2.25 0.59 -5.02
C HIS A 73 3.05 1.86 -4.77
N PHE A 74 3.12 2.76 -5.76
CA PHE A 74 3.71 4.10 -5.58
C PHE A 74 3.06 4.82 -4.40
N ARG A 75 1.73 4.89 -4.35
CA ARG A 75 0.99 5.51 -3.24
C ARG A 75 1.29 4.81 -1.92
N LYS A 76 1.19 3.48 -1.87
CA LYS A 76 1.48 2.70 -0.66
C LYS A 76 2.87 3.00 -0.11
N ILE A 77 3.90 3.00 -0.95
CA ILE A 77 5.30 3.24 -0.55
C ILE A 77 5.52 4.69 -0.14
N SER A 78 4.96 5.66 -0.88
CA SER A 78 5.11 7.09 -0.59
C SER A 78 4.57 7.51 0.79
N GLY A 79 3.71 6.68 1.38
CA GLY A 79 3.13 6.90 2.70
C GLY A 79 3.80 6.13 3.82
N ARG A 80 4.98 5.53 3.60
CA ARG A 80 5.66 4.70 4.61
C ARG A 80 6.90 5.39 5.16
N THR A 81 7.23 5.01 6.39
CA THR A 81 8.52 5.30 7.02
C THR A 81 9.54 4.22 6.68
N ASN A 82 10.83 4.48 6.92
CA ASN A 82 11.95 3.57 6.65
C ASN A 82 12.16 3.18 5.18
N ILE A 83 11.51 3.88 4.26
CA ILE A 83 11.69 3.73 2.82
C ILE A 83 11.50 5.07 2.12
N ASP A 84 12.43 5.39 1.22
CA ASP A 84 12.30 6.55 0.36
C ASP A 84 11.84 6.11 -1.04
N ILE A 85 10.81 6.76 -1.56
CA ILE A 85 10.30 6.53 -2.92
C ILE A 85 11.37 6.81 -3.99
N THR A 86 12.36 7.67 -3.69
CA THR A 86 13.46 7.98 -4.63
C THR A 86 14.42 6.81 -4.83
N GLU A 87 14.46 5.85 -3.90
CA GLU A 87 15.22 4.60 -4.02
C GLU A 87 14.49 3.55 -4.87
N MET A 88 13.24 3.81 -5.24
CA MET A 88 12.40 2.84 -5.92
C MET A 88 12.47 2.96 -7.45
N ALA A 89 12.53 1.81 -8.10
CA ALA A 89 12.43 1.70 -9.54
C ALA A 89 11.47 0.55 -9.93
N PHE A 90 11.07 0.52 -11.20
CA PHE A 90 10.22 -0.54 -11.73
C PHE A 90 10.54 -0.85 -13.19
N THR A 91 10.23 -2.08 -13.58
CA THR A 91 10.12 -2.51 -14.99
C THR A 91 8.73 -3.08 -15.22
N CYS A 92 8.26 -3.07 -16.47
CA CYS A 92 6.96 -3.62 -16.85
C CYS A 92 7.06 -4.35 -18.18
N LEU A 93 6.36 -5.48 -18.27
CA LEU A 93 6.21 -6.24 -19.49
C LEU A 93 4.71 -6.45 -19.75
N TYR A 94 4.26 -6.01 -20.93
CA TYR A 94 2.89 -6.26 -21.38
C TYR A 94 2.73 -7.74 -21.73
N VAL A 95 1.64 -8.34 -21.27
CA VAL A 95 1.24 -9.70 -21.66
C VAL A 95 -0.17 -9.67 -22.22
N ASP A 96 -0.45 -10.54 -23.18
CA ASP A 96 -1.79 -10.66 -23.77
C ASP A 96 -2.81 -11.16 -22.73
N GLU A 97 -4.08 -10.83 -22.91
CA GLU A 97 -5.15 -11.07 -21.94
C GLU A 97 -5.30 -12.57 -21.59
N ASP A 98 -5.04 -13.44 -22.56
CA ASP A 98 -5.14 -14.90 -22.41
C ASP A 98 -4.04 -15.50 -21.50
N PHE A 99 -2.97 -14.75 -21.21
CA PHE A 99 -1.89 -15.21 -20.33
C PHE A 99 -2.23 -15.13 -18.84
N GLY A 100 -3.37 -14.56 -18.46
CA GLY A 100 -3.83 -14.56 -17.06
C GLY A 100 -3.95 -15.98 -16.47
N ALA A 101 -4.32 -16.96 -17.30
CA ALA A 101 -4.56 -18.36 -16.89
C ALA A 101 -3.28 -19.11 -16.44
N VAL A 102 -2.10 -18.67 -16.87
CA VAL A 102 -0.82 -19.33 -16.59
C VAL A 102 -0.04 -18.72 -15.42
N ALA A 103 -0.61 -17.72 -14.75
CA ALA A 103 -0.04 -17.05 -13.58
C ALA A 103 1.44 -16.65 -13.77
N PRO A 104 1.74 -15.75 -14.73
CA PRO A 104 3.11 -15.39 -15.11
C PRO A 104 3.95 -14.84 -13.94
N GLU A 105 3.32 -14.08 -13.04
CA GLU A 105 3.95 -13.65 -11.78
C GLU A 105 4.48 -14.83 -10.96
N ARG A 106 3.71 -15.92 -10.83
CA ARG A 106 4.14 -17.09 -10.05
C ARG A 106 5.33 -17.81 -10.67
N LEU A 107 5.42 -17.83 -12.01
CA LEU A 107 6.56 -18.38 -12.73
C LEU A 107 7.83 -17.57 -12.42
N LEU A 108 7.74 -16.24 -12.51
CA LEU A 108 8.84 -15.33 -12.21
C LEU A 108 9.27 -15.41 -10.73
N ILE A 109 8.31 -15.37 -9.81
CA ILE A 109 8.57 -15.53 -8.38
C ILE A 109 9.33 -16.83 -8.08
N ASN A 110 8.91 -17.95 -8.67
CA ASN A 110 9.56 -19.24 -8.45
C ASN A 110 10.98 -19.30 -9.00
N GLN A 111 11.26 -18.62 -10.12
CA GLN A 111 12.59 -18.52 -10.70
C GLN A 111 13.55 -17.75 -9.78
N HIS A 112 13.06 -16.70 -9.11
CA HIS A 112 13.85 -15.87 -8.20
C HIS A 112 13.98 -16.44 -6.77
N ARG A 113 13.09 -17.37 -6.36
CA ARG A 113 13.12 -18.01 -5.01
C ARG A 113 14.46 -18.66 -4.67
N GLY A 114 15.14 -19.28 -5.64
CA GLY A 114 16.44 -19.92 -5.42
C GLY A 114 17.58 -18.95 -5.14
N GLN A 115 17.36 -17.65 -5.35
CA GLN A 115 18.37 -16.60 -5.27
C GLN A 115 18.11 -15.60 -4.12
N GLY A 116 17.10 -15.84 -3.28
CA GLY A 116 16.71 -14.92 -2.18
C GLY A 116 16.11 -13.58 -2.65
N GLN A 117 15.83 -13.47 -3.96
CA GLN A 117 15.27 -12.27 -4.58
C GLN A 117 13.74 -12.31 -4.44
N VAL A 118 13.09 -11.15 -4.28
CA VAL A 118 11.64 -10.95 -4.02
C VAL A 118 11.07 -11.11 -2.58
N PRO A 119 11.72 -10.55 -1.53
CA PRO A 119 11.21 -10.65 -0.14
C PRO A 119 9.77 -10.16 0.04
N TRP A 120 9.33 -9.16 -0.71
CA TRP A 120 8.01 -8.55 -0.51
C TRP A 120 6.84 -9.41 -1.03
N ASN A 121 7.13 -10.43 -1.84
CA ASN A 121 6.10 -11.34 -2.32
C ASN A 121 5.54 -12.24 -1.21
N TYR A 122 6.21 -12.34 -0.05
CA TYR A 122 5.83 -13.26 1.03
C TYR A 122 5.53 -12.58 2.36
N ASN A 123 5.83 -11.29 2.50
CA ASN A 123 5.66 -10.58 3.78
C ASN A 123 4.46 -9.62 3.80
N GLY A 124 3.47 -9.83 2.94
CA GLY A 124 2.22 -9.08 2.96
C GLY A 124 2.22 -7.73 2.23
N PHE A 125 3.30 -7.35 1.54
CA PHE A 125 3.30 -6.14 0.70
C PHE A 125 2.16 -6.12 -0.34
N GLY A 126 1.90 -7.26 -0.99
CA GLY A 126 0.86 -7.39 -2.02
C GLY A 126 -0.58 -7.49 -1.48
N ASN A 127 -0.77 -7.55 -0.16
CA ASN A 127 -2.08 -7.70 0.45
C ASN A 127 -2.95 -6.45 0.26
N ASN A 128 -4.24 -6.66 -0.03
CA ASN A 128 -5.24 -5.59 0.04
C ASN A 128 -5.66 -5.36 1.50
N ASP A 129 -6.48 -4.33 1.73
CA ASP A 129 -7.12 -4.06 3.02
C ASP A 129 -7.73 -5.36 3.61
N PRO A 130 -7.27 -5.83 4.79
CA PRO A 130 -7.72 -7.08 5.37
C PRO A 130 -9.14 -7.03 5.93
N GLY A 131 -9.74 -5.83 6.01
CA GLY A 131 -11.10 -5.60 6.49
C GLY A 131 -11.24 -5.69 8.03
N LYS A 132 -12.39 -5.25 8.53
CA LYS A 132 -12.64 -5.02 9.97
C LYS A 132 -12.36 -6.23 10.88
N ARG A 133 -12.56 -7.46 10.38
CA ARG A 133 -12.38 -8.69 11.19
C ARG A 133 -10.91 -9.03 11.47
N ARG A 134 -9.96 -8.32 10.87
CA ARG A 134 -8.52 -8.59 11.01
C ARG A 134 -7.75 -7.42 11.63
N ASP A 135 -8.44 -6.38 12.09
CA ASP A 135 -7.82 -5.24 12.78
C ASP A 135 -7.23 -5.66 14.15
N THR A 136 -7.71 -6.77 14.73
CA THR A 136 -7.21 -7.36 15.99
C THR A 136 -6.13 -8.42 15.78
N THR A 137 -5.70 -8.67 14.54
CA THR A 137 -4.64 -9.64 14.24
C THR A 137 -3.29 -9.00 14.50
N GLU A 138 -2.43 -9.72 15.21
CA GLU A 138 -1.05 -9.31 15.42
C GLU A 138 -0.28 -9.36 14.09
N VAL A 139 0.48 -8.30 13.83
CA VAL A 139 1.33 -8.18 12.64
C VAL A 139 2.68 -8.82 12.96
N ASP A 140 3.03 -9.88 12.23
CA ASP A 140 4.31 -10.57 12.37
C ASP A 140 5.51 -9.62 12.18
N ASP A 141 6.62 -9.88 12.88
CA ASP A 141 7.83 -9.04 12.83
C ASP A 141 8.43 -8.91 11.43
N ASP A 142 8.34 -9.98 10.63
CA ASP A 142 8.83 -10.00 9.24
C ASP A 142 7.86 -9.33 8.25
N HIS A 143 6.67 -8.91 8.70
CA HIS A 143 5.64 -8.33 7.83
C HIS A 143 6.05 -6.96 7.28
N PHE A 144 5.67 -6.66 6.04
CA PHE A 144 6.00 -5.40 5.37
C PHE A 144 5.58 -4.18 6.19
N ASP A 145 4.36 -4.20 6.73
CA ASP A 145 3.83 -3.08 7.53
C ASP A 145 4.53 -2.91 8.88
N HIS A 146 5.22 -3.94 9.40
CA HIS A 146 6.06 -3.82 10.60
C HIS A 146 7.35 -3.06 10.26
N HIS A 147 8.05 -3.45 9.19
CA HIS A 147 9.28 -2.79 8.76
C HIS A 147 9.07 -1.39 8.17
N TYR A 148 7.97 -1.20 7.43
CA TYR A 148 7.63 0.02 6.71
C TYR A 148 6.25 0.54 7.13
N PRO A 149 6.07 0.94 8.39
CA PRO A 149 4.78 1.39 8.88
C PRO A 149 4.39 2.72 8.27
N ILE A 150 3.10 3.05 8.33
CA ILE A 150 2.56 4.32 7.81
C ILE A 150 3.24 5.52 8.45
N ASP A 151 3.42 6.55 7.64
CA ASP A 151 4.01 7.82 8.03
C ASP A 151 2.92 8.77 8.54
N LEU A 152 2.91 9.02 9.85
CA LEU A 152 2.02 10.00 10.48
C LEU A 152 2.54 11.44 10.32
N ASP A 153 3.82 11.62 9.97
CA ASP A 153 4.40 12.92 9.65
C ASP A 153 4.24 13.26 8.16
N PHE A 154 3.54 12.41 7.41
CA PHE A 154 3.24 12.64 6.00
C PHE A 154 2.55 14.00 5.81
N LYS A 155 3.17 14.86 5.01
CA LYS A 155 2.72 16.22 4.74
C LYS A 155 1.56 16.23 3.76
N ILE A 156 0.44 16.78 4.20
CA ILE A 156 -0.74 17.04 3.38
C ILE A 156 -0.68 18.50 2.94
N THR A 157 -0.16 18.71 1.72
CA THR A 157 0.05 20.05 1.16
C THR A 157 -1.23 20.69 0.62
N GLU A 158 -2.24 19.88 0.29
CA GLU A 158 -3.51 20.35 -0.26
C GLU A 158 -4.67 19.47 0.21
N LEU A 159 -5.54 20.03 1.04
CA LEU A 159 -6.87 19.49 1.33
C LEU A 159 -7.92 20.22 0.46
N PRO A 160 -8.92 19.53 -0.12
CA PRO A 160 -9.96 20.19 -0.91
C PRO A 160 -10.74 21.28 -0.14
N VAL A 161 -10.75 21.20 1.18
CA VAL A 161 -11.39 22.17 2.09
C VAL A 161 -10.57 23.44 2.32
N GLN A 162 -9.29 23.47 1.92
CA GLN A 162 -8.41 24.65 2.10
C GLN A 162 -8.67 25.77 1.08
N SER A 163 -9.44 25.51 0.02
CA SER A 163 -9.89 26.56 -0.91
C SER A 163 -11.04 27.41 -0.33
N MET A 164 -11.49 27.13 0.89
CA MET A 164 -12.55 27.87 1.59
C MET A 164 -11.96 29.07 2.36
N PRO A 165 -12.77 30.07 2.75
CA PRO A 165 -12.33 31.16 3.61
C PRO A 165 -11.66 30.63 4.90
N LEU A 166 -10.69 31.38 5.43
CA LEU A 166 -9.86 30.96 6.58
C LEU A 166 -10.69 30.58 7.83
N ASP A 167 -11.86 31.20 8.00
CA ASP A 167 -12.77 31.01 9.13
C ASP A 167 -13.96 30.09 8.78
N ALA A 168 -13.90 29.40 7.64
CA ALA A 168 -15.01 28.56 7.20
C ALA A 168 -14.97 27.20 7.91
N GLU A 169 -15.96 26.94 8.74
CA GLU A 169 -16.20 25.61 9.28
C GLU A 169 -16.71 24.65 8.20
N VAL A 170 -16.27 23.39 8.28
CA VAL A 170 -16.78 22.29 7.45
C VAL A 170 -17.36 21.21 8.34
N SER A 171 -18.26 20.37 7.79
CA SER A 171 -18.70 19.19 8.53
C SER A 171 -17.55 18.20 8.68
N LEU A 172 -17.54 17.48 9.80
CA LEU A 172 -16.57 16.42 10.07
C LEU A 172 -16.61 15.35 8.97
N SER A 173 -17.81 15.03 8.45
CA SER A 173 -18.00 14.13 7.31
C SER A 173 -17.21 14.56 6.07
N THR A 174 -17.25 15.86 5.71
CA THR A 174 -16.46 16.41 4.60
C THR A 174 -14.96 16.30 4.87
N LEU A 175 -14.51 16.64 6.08
CA LEU A 175 -13.10 16.55 6.45
C LEU A 175 -12.58 15.10 6.41
N LEU A 176 -13.36 14.13 6.88
CA LEU A 176 -13.01 12.70 6.83
C LEU A 176 -12.83 12.18 5.40
N GLN A 177 -13.72 12.57 4.48
CA GLN A 177 -13.62 12.19 3.06
C GLN A 177 -12.40 12.82 2.37
N ALA A 178 -12.14 14.10 2.66
CA ALA A 178 -10.95 14.81 2.20
C ALA A 178 -9.67 14.11 2.69
N THR A 179 -9.62 13.81 3.99
CA THR A 179 -8.50 13.11 4.65
C THR A 179 -8.26 11.75 4.00
N LYS A 180 -9.32 10.92 3.87
CA LYS A 180 -9.25 9.59 3.25
C LYS A 180 -8.75 9.61 1.80
N THR A 181 -9.06 10.67 1.05
CA THR A 181 -8.65 10.79 -0.35
C THR A 181 -7.19 11.23 -0.49
N LYS A 182 -6.69 12.01 0.47
CA LYS A 182 -5.35 12.62 0.42
C LYS A 182 -4.28 11.77 1.09
N LEU A 183 -4.64 10.94 2.06
CA LEU A 183 -3.69 10.02 2.67
C LEU A 183 -3.18 8.97 1.68
N PRO A 184 -1.88 8.68 1.66
CA PRO A 184 -1.25 7.65 0.81
C PRO A 184 -1.46 6.22 1.32
N TYR A 185 -2.23 6.04 2.39
CA TYR A 185 -2.59 4.77 2.99
C TYR A 185 -4.07 4.74 3.34
N VAL A 186 -4.58 3.55 3.62
CA VAL A 186 -6.01 3.37 3.90
C VAL A 186 -6.38 4.11 5.19
N PHE A 187 -7.43 4.93 5.11
CA PHE A 187 -8.15 5.41 6.27
C PHE A 187 -9.58 4.84 6.24
N ARG A 188 -9.81 3.83 7.07
CA ARG A 188 -11.10 3.15 7.17
C ARG A 188 -11.87 3.71 8.36
N TYR A 189 -13.12 4.08 8.16
CA TYR A 189 -13.96 4.52 9.26
C TYR A 189 -15.39 4.03 9.10
N GLN A 190 -16.07 3.86 10.23
CA GLN A 190 -17.51 3.62 10.25
C GLN A 190 -18.24 4.94 10.02
N ALA A 191 -19.18 4.97 9.06
CA ALA A 191 -20.00 6.15 8.83
C ALA A 191 -20.96 6.40 10.01
N SER A 192 -21.25 7.66 10.29
CA SER A 192 -22.27 8.10 11.24
C SER A 192 -22.92 9.37 10.73
N ASN A 193 -24.24 9.48 10.88
CA ASN A 193 -24.98 10.69 10.52
C ASN A 193 -24.61 11.88 11.43
N GLU A 194 -24.16 11.59 12.67
CA GLU A 194 -23.70 12.62 13.62
C GLU A 194 -22.52 13.44 13.07
N PHE A 195 -21.76 12.91 12.10
CA PHE A 195 -20.61 13.60 11.52
C PHE A 195 -20.99 14.75 10.60
N ASP A 196 -22.24 14.80 10.12
CA ASP A 196 -22.71 15.92 9.30
C ASP A 196 -23.07 17.13 10.18
N ASP A 197 -23.43 16.88 11.46
CA ASP A 197 -23.82 17.92 12.43
C ASP A 197 -22.64 18.46 13.24
N ILE A 198 -21.47 17.80 13.20
CA ILE A 198 -20.25 18.25 13.88
C ILE A 198 -19.47 19.16 12.94
N THR A 199 -19.25 20.40 13.37
CA THR A 199 -18.40 21.36 12.65
C THR A 199 -16.96 21.31 13.13
N VAL A 200 -16.05 21.48 12.19
CA VAL A 200 -14.60 21.46 12.40
C VAL A 200 -13.96 22.57 11.58
N GLU A 201 -13.03 23.29 12.18
CA GLU A 201 -12.15 24.21 11.46
C GLU A 201 -11.04 23.39 10.79
N PRO A 202 -10.96 23.34 9.45
CA PRO A 202 -9.88 22.63 8.78
C PRO A 202 -8.55 23.38 8.96
N PRO A 203 -7.41 22.68 8.94
CA PRO A 203 -6.11 23.34 9.05
C PRO A 203 -5.87 24.28 7.87
N ALA A 204 -5.56 25.54 8.17
CA ALA A 204 -5.42 26.63 7.19
C ALA A 204 -4.15 26.52 6.31
N HIS A 205 -3.17 25.69 6.71
CA HIS A 205 -1.90 25.52 6.02
C HIS A 205 -1.55 24.04 5.86
N GLU A 206 -0.38 23.75 5.24
CA GLU A 206 0.21 22.42 5.21
C GLU A 206 0.20 21.81 6.61
N THR A 207 -0.29 20.58 6.73
CA THR A 207 -0.42 19.87 8.00
C THR A 207 0.12 18.46 7.85
N THR A 208 0.51 17.82 8.95
CA THR A 208 0.82 16.39 8.95
C THR A 208 -0.44 15.55 9.10
N ALA A 209 -0.35 14.26 8.78
CA ALA A 209 -1.43 13.33 9.09
C ALA A 209 -1.73 13.30 10.60
N ASP A 210 -0.72 13.32 11.48
CA ASP A 210 -0.89 13.38 12.94
C ASP A 210 -1.72 14.60 13.39
N GLU A 211 -1.34 15.80 12.95
CA GLU A 211 -2.04 17.05 13.29
C GLU A 211 -3.50 17.05 12.84
N LEU A 212 -3.74 16.56 11.61
CA LEU A 212 -5.09 16.42 11.08
C LEU A 212 -5.93 15.41 11.88
N LEU A 213 -5.34 14.28 12.26
CA LEU A 213 -6.02 13.26 13.07
C LEU A 213 -6.31 13.77 14.48
N ARG A 214 -5.44 14.58 15.08
CA ARG A 214 -5.72 15.26 16.37
C ARG A 214 -6.90 16.22 16.25
N THR A 215 -6.94 17.01 15.17
CA THR A 215 -8.03 17.95 14.89
C THR A 215 -9.37 17.23 14.76
N ILE A 216 -9.37 16.12 14.01
CA ILE A 216 -10.54 15.24 13.87
C ILE A 216 -10.92 14.65 15.23
N ALA A 217 -9.96 14.06 15.95
CA ALA A 217 -10.21 13.37 17.21
C ALA A 217 -10.81 14.29 18.27
N ALA A 218 -10.34 15.54 18.37
CA ALA A 218 -10.83 16.52 19.33
C ALA A 218 -12.32 16.87 19.17
N ARG A 219 -12.92 16.56 18.00
CA ARG A 219 -14.33 16.81 17.69
C ARG A 219 -15.19 15.55 17.68
N LEU A 220 -14.57 14.37 17.81
CA LEU A 220 -15.31 13.11 17.85
C LEU A 220 -16.11 12.95 19.15
N PRO A 221 -17.27 12.26 19.13
CA PRO A 221 -17.94 11.88 20.36
C PRO A 221 -17.08 10.91 21.20
N ASN A 222 -17.20 10.96 22.53
CA ASN A 222 -16.32 10.25 23.48
C ASN A 222 -16.15 8.74 23.25
N GLN A 223 -17.13 8.08 22.61
CA GLN A 223 -17.07 6.65 22.32
C GLN A 223 -16.21 6.31 21.09
N TRP A 224 -15.81 7.30 20.30
CA TRP A 224 -15.03 7.10 19.08
C TRP A 224 -13.53 7.14 19.34
N GLN A 225 -12.80 6.33 18.58
CA GLN A 225 -11.35 6.23 18.63
C GLN A 225 -10.81 6.17 17.21
N ILE A 226 -9.73 6.90 16.95
CA ILE A 226 -8.85 6.66 15.80
C ILE A 226 -7.67 5.82 16.27
N THR A 227 -7.32 4.79 15.50
CA THR A 227 -6.16 3.94 15.76
C THR A 227 -5.24 3.93 14.56
N SER A 228 -3.96 4.19 14.81
CA SER A 228 -2.88 3.92 13.87
C SER A 228 -2.42 2.49 14.03
N LEU A 229 -2.75 1.65 13.05
CA LEU A 229 -2.15 0.33 12.87
C LEU A 229 -0.89 0.48 12.01
N PRO A 230 -0.05 -0.55 11.87
CA PRO A 230 1.22 -0.40 11.16
C PRO A 230 1.01 -0.07 9.68
N GLY A 231 -0.03 -0.62 9.04
CA GLY A 231 -0.28 -0.43 7.60
C GLY A 231 -1.35 0.60 7.21
N TYR A 232 -2.19 1.03 8.15
CA TYR A 232 -3.38 1.84 7.87
C TYR A 232 -4.00 2.45 9.13
N LEU A 233 -4.96 3.36 8.94
CA LEU A 233 -5.74 3.99 10.00
C LEU A 233 -7.15 3.38 10.06
N ILE A 234 -7.68 3.24 11.28
CA ILE A 234 -9.09 2.90 11.53
C ILE A 234 -9.76 3.92 12.46
N MET A 235 -11.07 4.12 12.30
CA MET A 235 -11.89 4.93 13.21
C MET A 235 -13.26 4.29 13.49
N TYR A 236 -13.53 3.96 14.75
CA TYR A 236 -14.74 3.23 15.17
C TYR A 236 -15.35 3.78 16.48
N PRO A 237 -16.67 3.59 16.71
CA PRO A 237 -17.36 4.01 17.93
C PRO A 237 -17.14 3.03 19.08
N LYS A 238 -15.87 2.69 19.34
CA LYS A 238 -15.46 1.88 20.49
C LYS A 238 -14.04 2.26 20.89
N THR A 239 -13.83 2.39 22.20
CA THR A 239 -12.48 2.46 22.78
C THR A 239 -11.98 1.04 23.01
N GLU A 240 -10.91 0.67 22.31
CA GLU A 240 -10.34 -0.68 22.33
C GLU A 240 -8.84 -0.60 22.09
N ASP A 241 -8.06 -1.42 22.80
CA ASP A 241 -6.63 -1.54 22.52
C ASP A 241 -6.42 -2.65 21.49
N TYR A 242 -5.76 -2.33 20.38
CA TYR A 242 -5.45 -3.27 19.31
C TYR A 242 -4.01 -3.78 19.49
N PRO A 243 -3.76 -5.09 19.33
CA PRO A 243 -2.43 -5.68 19.57
C PRO A 243 -1.30 -4.99 18.81
N SER A 244 -1.54 -4.62 17.55
CA SER A 244 -0.53 -3.96 16.70
C SER A 244 -0.72 -2.45 16.57
N ALA A 245 -1.51 -1.82 17.45
CA ALA A 245 -1.60 -0.37 17.45
C ALA A 245 -0.23 0.26 17.69
N ARG A 246 0.02 1.37 17.01
CA ARG A 246 1.18 2.24 17.22
C ARG A 246 0.80 3.55 17.91
N ARG A 247 -0.44 4.01 17.71
CA ARG A 247 -0.97 5.24 18.32
C ARG A 247 -2.49 5.20 18.40
N TYR A 248 -3.04 5.78 19.46
CA TYR A 248 -4.47 6.07 19.61
C TYR A 248 -4.72 7.58 19.69
N TYR A 249 -5.82 8.02 19.07
CA TYR A 249 -6.38 9.36 19.25
C TYR A 249 -7.78 9.23 19.85
N ARG A 250 -7.96 9.77 21.05
CA ARG A 250 -9.19 9.69 21.86
C ARG A 250 -9.50 11.09 22.37
N ASN A 251 -10.39 11.80 21.70
CA ASN A 251 -10.63 13.23 21.94
C ASN A 251 -9.33 14.04 21.86
N THR A 252 -8.98 14.77 22.93
CA THR A 252 -7.74 15.54 23.08
C THR A 252 -6.55 14.68 23.51
N GLY A 253 -6.78 13.42 23.90
CA GLY A 253 -5.76 12.48 24.31
C GLY A 253 -5.10 11.78 23.12
N VAL A 254 -3.77 11.76 23.12
CA VAL A 254 -2.97 10.94 22.20
C VAL A 254 -2.08 10.01 23.01
N VAL A 255 -2.12 8.73 22.68
CA VAL A 255 -1.34 7.69 23.37
C VAL A 255 -0.48 6.99 22.32
N ASP A 256 0.83 7.16 22.44
CA ASP A 256 1.81 6.36 21.70
C ASP A 256 1.91 4.97 22.32
N VAL A 257 1.78 3.96 21.48
CA VAL A 257 2.05 2.58 21.86
C VAL A 257 3.45 2.28 21.36
N HIS A 258 4.40 2.13 22.28
CA HIS A 258 5.67 1.55 21.91
C HIS A 258 5.39 0.11 21.47
N ALA A 259 5.57 -0.16 20.18
CA ALA A 259 5.71 -1.53 19.74
C ALA A 259 6.87 -2.14 20.57
N PRO A 260 6.66 -3.29 21.23
CA PRO A 260 7.72 -3.96 21.98
C PRO A 260 8.95 -4.22 21.13
#